data_AF-A0A955QYR6-F1
#
_entry.id   AF-A0A955QYR6-F1
#
_cell.length_a   1.000
_cell.length_b   1.000
_cell.length_c   1.000
_cell.angle_alpha   90.00
_cell.angle_beta   90.00
_cell.angle_gamma   90.00
#
_symmetry.space_group_name_H-M   'P 1'
#
loop_
_entity.id
_entity.type
_entity.pdbx_description
1 polymer ?
#
loop_
_entity_poly.entity_id
_entity_poly.type
_entity_poly.pdbx_seq_one_letter_code
_entity_poly.pdbx_strand_id
1 'polypeptide(L)' 'EIANVLDLSEKTVKNHVRNIFHKLHVFDRTQAAILAIRKGIIELEPRKM' A
#
# COMPACT_ATOMS: atom_id res chain seq x y z
N GLU A 1 -8.73 -7.22 -7.99
CA GLU A 1 -8.21 -6.01 -8.69
C GLU A 1 -6.69 -6.07 -8.88
N ILE A 2 -5.86 -5.81 -7.85
CA ILE A 2 -4.38 -5.80 -7.96
C ILE A 2 -3.82 -7.12 -8.54
N ALA A 3 -4.33 -8.26 -8.06
CA ALA A 3 -3.95 -9.60 -8.53
C ALA A 3 -4.13 -9.75 -10.04
N ASN A 4 -5.27 -9.29 -10.57
CA ASN A 4 -5.60 -9.39 -12.00
C ASN A 4 -4.73 -8.45 -12.84
N VAL A 5 -4.48 -7.23 -12.36
CA VAL A 5 -3.65 -6.25 -13.06
C VAL A 5 -2.20 -6.72 -13.20
N LEU A 6 -1.71 -7.46 -12.21
CA LEU A 6 -0.33 -7.95 -12.17
C LEU A 6 -0.17 -9.41 -12.65
N ASP A 7 -1.25 -10.07 -13.06
CA ASP A 7 -1.28 -11.51 -13.38
C ASP A 7 -0.69 -12.39 -12.26
N LEU A 8 -1.09 -12.11 -11.01
CA LEU A 8 -0.64 -12.82 -9.81
C LEU A 8 -1.80 -13.43 -9.04
N SER A 9 -1.53 -14.47 -8.25
CA SER A 9 -2.51 -14.99 -7.31
C SER A 9 -2.80 -13.98 -6.18
N GLU A 10 -4.02 -13.99 -5.64
CA GLU A 10 -4.35 -13.18 -4.45
C GLU A 10 -3.43 -13.47 -3.26
N LYS A 11 -3.03 -14.74 -3.08
CA LYS A 11 -2.10 -15.15 -2.02
C LYS A 11 -0.75 -14.46 -2.18
N THR A 12 -0.24 -14.37 -3.41
CA THR A 12 1.00 -13.67 -3.73
C THR A 12 0.90 -12.19 -3.36
N VAL A 13 -0.19 -11.52 -3.77
CA VAL A 13 -0.42 -10.12 -3.42
C VAL A 13 -0.49 -9.91 -1.91
N LYS A 14 -1.22 -10.76 -1.18
CA LYS A 14 -1.31 -10.70 0.30
C LYS A 14 0.07 -10.85 0.97
N ASN A 15 0.92 -11.74 0.45
CA ASN A 15 2.28 -11.90 0.94
C ASN A 15 3.14 -10.64 0.71
N HIS A 16 3.04 -10.02 -0.47
CA HIS A 16 3.74 -8.76 -0.73
C HIS A 16 3.27 -7.64 0.19
N VAL A 17 1.96 -7.48 0.38
CA VAL A 17 1.39 -6.48 1.31
C VAL A 17 1.90 -6.70 2.73
N ARG A 18 1.93 -7.94 3.22
CA ARG A 18 2.47 -8.28 4.55
C ARG A 18 3.96 -7.92 4.67
N ASN A 19 4.74 -8.23 3.64
CA ASN A 19 6.17 -7.89 3.61
C ASN A 19 6.40 -6.37 3.60
N ILE A 20 5.57 -5.61 2.88
CA ILE A 20 5.61 -4.15 2.89
C ILE A 20 5.29 -3.62 4.30
N PHE A 21 4.24 -4.13 4.94
CA PHE A 21 3.89 -3.73 6.31
C PHE A 21 5.03 -3.98 7.29
N HIS A 22 5.67 -5.15 7.19
CA HIS A 22 6.84 -5.48 8.01
C HIS A 22 8.01 -4.51 7.78
N LYS A 23 8.35 -4.20 6.52
CA LYS A 23 9.42 -3.25 6.18
C LYS A 23 9.13 -1.82 6.61
N LEU A 24 7.85 -1.44 6.63
CA LEU A 24 7.40 -0.12 7.06
C LEU A 24 7.14 -0.04 8.58
N HIS A 25 7.27 -1.17 9.30
CA HIS A 25 6.93 -1.28 10.71
C HIS A 25 5.50 -0.82 11.04
N VAL A 26 4.53 -1.20 10.21
CA VAL A 26 3.10 -0.91 10.39
C VAL A 26 2.27 -2.19 10.52
N PHE A 27 1.13 -2.12 11.19
CA PHE A 27 0.31 -3.30 11.46
C PHE A 27 -0.76 -3.58 10.39
N ASP A 28 -1.28 -2.53 9.74
CA ASP A 28 -2.38 -2.66 8.79
C ASP A 28 -2.33 -1.59 7.68
N ARG A 29 -3.30 -1.69 6.77
CA ARG A 29 -3.46 -0.77 5.63
C ARG A 29 -3.74 0.67 6.06
N THR A 30 -4.39 0.89 7.19
CA THR A 30 -4.74 2.23 7.68
C THR A 30 -3.47 2.93 8.14
N GLN A 31 -2.64 2.25 8.93
CA GLN A 31 -1.35 2.78 9.34
C GLN A 31 -0.40 2.99 8.16
N ALA A 32 -0.40 2.05 7.20
CA ALA A 32 0.36 2.21 5.96
C ALA A 32 -0.06 3.46 5.17
N ALA A 33 -1.37 3.71 5.04
CA ALA A 33 -1.89 4.89 4.35
C ALA A 33 -1.54 6.19 5.08
N ILE A 34 -1.69 6.24 6.41
CA ILE A 34 -1.31 7.40 7.23
C ILE A 34 0.20 7.67 7.10
N LEU A 35 1.03 6.62 7.14
CA LEU A 35 2.48 6.76 6.98
C LEU A 35 2.84 7.29 5.59
N ALA A 36 2.18 6.81 4.53
CA ALA A 36 2.40 7.27 3.17
C ALA A 36 2.07 8.76 3.01
N ILE A 37 0.97 9.23 3.62
CA ILE A 37 0.59 10.66 3.65
C ILE A 37 1.64 11.47 4.40
N ARG A 38 2.04 11.05 5.60
CA ARG A 38 3.07 11.75 6.41
C ARG A 38 4.42 11.84 5.71
N LYS A 39 4.74 10.88 4.83
CA LYS A 39 5.96 10.85 4.03
C LYS A 39 5.84 11.58 2.69
N GLY A 40 4.66 12.12 2.35
CA GLY A 40 4.42 12.78 1.07
C GLY A 40 4.41 11.84 -0.14
N ILE A 41 4.19 10.53 0.07
CA ILE A 41 4.10 9.53 -1.00
C ILE A 41 2.70 9.58 -1.64
N ILE A 42 1.68 9.93 -0.85
CA ILE A 42 0.29 10.08 -1.29
C ILE A 42 -0.22 11.44 -0.81
N GLU A 43 -0.88 12.17 -1.70
CA GLU A 43 -1.63 13.39 -1.37
C GLU A 43 -3.10 13.02 -1.16
N LEU A 44 -3.72 13.55 -0.10
CA LEU A 44 -5.15 13.30 0.19
C LEU A 44 -6.08 13.99 -0.81
N GLU A 45 -5.61 15.08 -1.41
CA GLU A 45 -6.28 15.78 -2.48
C GLU A 45 -5.45 15.62 -3.74
N PRO A 46 -6.02 15.15 -4.87
CA PRO A 46 -5.30 15.17 -6.12
C PRO A 46 -4.95 16.62 -6.43
N ARG A 47 -3.66 16.89 -6.64
CA ARG A 47 -3.17 18.20 -7.07
C ARG A 47 -3.97 18.61 -8.30
N LYS A 48 -4.84 19.62 -8.14
CA LYS A 48 -5.51 20.27 -9.28
C LYS A 48 -4.40 20.87 -10.14
N MET A 49 -4.07 20.20 -11.24
CA MET A 49 -3.33 20.80 -12.35
C MET A 49 -4.30 21.55 -13.25
#